data_AF-A0A9D6F432-F1
#
_entry.id   AF-A0A9D6F432-F1
#
_cell.length_a   1.000
_cell.length_b   1.000
_cell.length_c   1.000
_cell.angle_alpha   90.00
_cell.angle_beta   90.00
_cell.angle_gamma   90.00
#
_symmetry.space_group_name_H-M   'P 1'
#
loop_
_entity.id
_entity.type
_entity.pdbx_description
1 polymer ?
#
loop_
_entity_poly.entity_id
_entity_poly.type
_entity_poly.pdbx_seq_one_letter_code
_entity_poly.pdbx_strand_id
1 'polypeptide(L)'
;MAKVRKFCDAYVAHSARDVELAAHVAEVCRARGLEPMLDRDLPTGPAASDALRRALAESRALILIVSNPELSSDLLVRIGAAWAVKKPVYGLLTETAMNPIPTVLHGVELYPYERVEDVVNAIKARSEQWSEDDRAYLAKAVADLGRSVDTLLLQSPDLQELEKRFKKHVRKSISTEQLMSELLRLPR
;
A
#
# COMPACT_ATOMS: atom_id res chain seq x y z
N MET A 1 -27.96 4.24 -0.84
CA MET A 1 -27.16 3.88 0.35
C MET A 1 -25.71 3.76 -0.09
N ALA A 2 -24.84 4.70 0.32
CA ALA A 2 -23.43 4.66 -0.04
C ALA A 2 -22.76 3.51 0.73
N LYS A 3 -22.21 2.52 0.02
CA LYS A 3 -21.36 1.49 0.61
C LYS A 3 -20.18 2.19 1.27
N VAL A 4 -20.03 2.06 2.59
CA VAL A 4 -18.83 2.49 3.32
C VAL A 4 -17.63 1.87 2.61
N ARG A 5 -16.77 2.71 2.01
CA ARG A 5 -15.59 2.26 1.28
C ARG A 5 -14.63 1.63 2.30
N LYS A 6 -14.38 0.33 2.16
CA LYS A 6 -13.39 -0.38 2.96
C LYS A 6 -12.01 -0.07 2.38
N PHE A 7 -11.24 0.77 3.07
CA PHE A 7 -9.82 0.96 2.76
C PHE A 7 -9.08 -0.35 3.01
N CYS A 8 -8.16 -0.73 2.12
CA CYS A 8 -7.29 -1.88 2.35
C CYS A 8 -5.98 -1.44 3.01
N ASP A 9 -5.41 -2.31 3.83
CA ASP A 9 -4.11 -2.09 4.46
C ASP A 9 -2.98 -2.67 3.61
N ALA A 10 -3.19 -3.82 3.00
CA ALA A 10 -2.19 -4.50 2.19
C ALA A 10 -2.79 -4.98 0.88
N TYR A 11 -2.08 -4.76 -0.21
CA TYR A 11 -2.38 -5.39 -1.48
C TYR A 11 -1.51 -6.65 -1.61
N VAL A 12 -2.10 -7.82 -1.81
CA VAL A 12 -1.36 -9.09 -1.95
C VAL A 12 -1.29 -9.44 -3.43
N ALA A 13 -0.12 -9.19 -4.04
CA ALA A 13 0.18 -9.54 -5.43
C ALA A 13 0.82 -10.93 -5.49
N HIS A 14 0.33 -11.76 -6.41
CA HIS A 14 0.77 -13.15 -6.54
C HIS A 14 0.64 -13.62 -8.00
N SER A 15 1.33 -14.70 -8.37
CA SER A 15 1.09 -15.32 -9.67
C SER A 15 -0.21 -16.14 -9.66
N ALA A 16 -0.75 -16.47 -10.84
CA ALA A 16 -1.95 -17.32 -10.93
C ALA A 16 -1.78 -18.72 -10.28
N ARG A 17 -0.54 -19.17 -10.07
CA ARG A 17 -0.23 -20.46 -9.41
C ARG A 17 -0.23 -20.37 -7.88
N ASP A 18 -0.13 -19.16 -7.34
CA ASP A 18 0.06 -18.90 -5.91
C ASP A 18 -1.24 -18.49 -5.19
N VAL A 19 -2.40 -18.82 -5.77
CA VAL A 19 -3.71 -18.40 -5.24
C VAL A 19 -3.91 -18.89 -3.80
N GLU A 20 -3.50 -20.12 -3.51
CA GLU A 20 -3.60 -20.70 -2.16
C GLU A 20 -2.65 -20.00 -1.18
N LEU A 21 -1.42 -19.72 -1.61
CA LEU A 21 -0.44 -18.98 -0.80
C LEU A 21 -0.96 -17.57 -0.48
N ALA A 22 -1.56 -16.91 -1.46
CA ALA A 22 -2.16 -15.59 -1.31
C ALA A 22 -3.38 -15.59 -0.39
N ALA A 23 -4.22 -16.62 -0.47
CA ALA A 23 -5.32 -16.81 0.45
C ALA A 23 -4.82 -16.97 1.90
N HIS A 24 -3.78 -17.78 2.12
CA HIS A 24 -3.19 -17.94 3.45
C HIS A 24 -2.59 -16.63 3.98
N VAL A 25 -1.82 -15.90 3.16
CA VAL A 25 -1.28 -14.59 3.54
C VAL A 25 -2.40 -13.61 3.91
N ALA A 26 -3.50 -13.61 3.16
CA ALA A 26 -4.65 -12.78 3.47
C ALA A 26 -5.30 -13.18 4.82
N GLU A 27 -5.43 -14.46 5.11
CA GLU A 27 -5.94 -14.91 6.42
C GLU A 27 -5.02 -14.47 7.58
N VAL A 28 -3.70 -14.56 7.41
CA VAL A 28 -2.75 -14.07 8.42
C VAL A 28 -2.88 -12.56 8.63
N CYS A 29 -2.98 -11.79 7.55
CA CYS A 29 -3.24 -10.34 7.62
C CYS A 29 -4.51 -10.04 8.42
N ARG A 30 -5.63 -10.72 8.10
CA ARG A 30 -6.93 -10.54 8.79
C ARG A 30 -6.88 -10.95 10.25
N ALA A 31 -6.25 -12.08 10.57
CA ALA A 31 -6.08 -12.56 11.95
C ALA A 31 -5.29 -11.56 12.81
N ARG A 32 -4.43 -10.76 12.18
CA ARG A 32 -3.68 -9.69 12.81
C ARG A 32 -4.35 -8.32 12.66
N GLY A 33 -5.59 -8.22 12.16
CA GLY A 33 -6.33 -6.97 12.08
C GLY A 33 -5.87 -6.01 10.98
N LEU A 34 -5.21 -6.52 9.94
CA LEU A 34 -5.05 -5.81 8.66
C LEU A 34 -6.15 -6.26 7.69
N GLU A 35 -6.63 -5.37 6.84
CA GLU A 35 -7.57 -5.69 5.76
C GLU A 35 -6.79 -5.90 4.44
N PRO A 36 -6.51 -7.15 4.01
CA PRO A 36 -5.84 -7.42 2.75
C PRO A 36 -6.81 -7.36 1.57
N MET A 37 -6.29 -6.98 0.40
CA MET A 37 -6.98 -7.07 -0.89
C MET A 37 -6.22 -8.01 -1.82
N LEU A 38 -6.97 -8.89 -2.48
CA LEU A 38 -6.49 -9.84 -3.49
C LEU A 38 -7.01 -9.48 -4.88
N ASP A 39 -6.42 -10.08 -5.91
CA ASP A 39 -6.90 -9.92 -7.30
C ASP A 39 -8.37 -10.30 -7.49
N ARG A 40 -8.82 -11.35 -6.82
CA ARG A 40 -10.22 -11.81 -6.87
C ARG A 40 -11.21 -10.80 -6.29
N ASP A 41 -10.74 -9.83 -5.50
CA ASP A 41 -11.57 -8.80 -4.90
C ASP A 41 -11.75 -7.60 -5.85
N LEU A 42 -10.98 -7.55 -6.95
CA LEU A 42 -11.06 -6.51 -7.96
C LEU A 42 -12.20 -6.80 -8.96
N PRO A 43 -12.89 -5.75 -9.45
CA PRO A 43 -13.89 -5.91 -10.50
C PRO A 43 -13.24 -6.37 -11.81
N THR A 44 -13.93 -7.23 -12.54
CA THR A 44 -13.50 -7.70 -13.87
C THR A 44 -13.93 -6.74 -14.98
N GLY A 45 -13.21 -6.75 -16.11
CA GLY A 45 -13.57 -6.00 -17.31
C GLY A 45 -12.93 -4.60 -17.40
N PRO A 46 -13.55 -3.64 -18.11
CA PRO A 46 -12.93 -2.34 -18.41
C PRO A 46 -12.51 -1.53 -17.19
N ALA A 47 -13.18 -1.74 -16.05
CA ALA A 47 -12.90 -1.04 -14.79
C ALA A 47 -11.77 -1.68 -13.96
N ALA A 48 -11.26 -2.86 -14.36
CA ALA A 48 -10.27 -3.61 -13.58
C ALA A 48 -8.96 -2.84 -13.38
N SER A 49 -8.46 -2.20 -14.44
CA SER A 49 -7.19 -1.46 -14.37
C SER A 49 -7.27 -0.27 -13.42
N ASP A 50 -8.35 0.48 -13.47
CA ASP A 50 -8.55 1.63 -12.58
C ASP A 50 -8.80 1.19 -11.14
N ALA A 51 -9.51 0.08 -10.94
CA ALA A 51 -9.69 -0.49 -9.62
C ALA A 51 -8.37 -0.99 -9.03
N LEU A 52 -7.52 -1.66 -9.82
CA LEU A 52 -6.18 -2.07 -9.41
C LEU A 52 -5.32 -0.85 -9.03
N ARG A 53 -5.29 0.18 -9.87
CA ARG A 53 -4.54 1.42 -9.57
C ARG A 53 -5.02 2.07 -8.28
N ARG A 54 -6.33 2.13 -8.05
CA ARG A 54 -6.90 2.67 -6.81
C ARG A 54 -6.58 1.80 -5.60
N ALA A 55 -6.75 0.49 -5.71
CA ALA A 55 -6.41 -0.46 -4.66
C ALA A 55 -4.94 -0.37 -4.27
N LEU A 56 -4.07 -0.31 -5.28
CA LEU A 56 -2.66 -0.03 -5.07
C LEU A 56 -2.49 1.34 -4.45
N ALA A 57 -3.08 2.43 -4.93
CA ALA A 57 -2.88 3.75 -4.32
C ALA A 57 -3.32 3.81 -2.84
N GLU A 58 -4.47 3.22 -2.51
CA GLU A 58 -5.13 3.29 -1.20
C GLU A 58 -4.53 2.34 -0.15
N SER A 59 -3.82 1.28 -0.56
CA SER A 59 -3.16 0.36 0.38
C SER A 59 -2.02 1.01 1.15
N ARG A 60 -1.57 0.45 2.28
CA ARG A 60 -0.35 0.90 2.95
C ARG A 60 0.90 0.27 2.36
N ALA A 61 0.77 -0.98 1.92
CA ALA A 61 1.88 -1.77 1.40
C ALA A 61 1.46 -2.70 0.28
N LEU A 62 2.44 -3.09 -0.54
CA LEU A 62 2.36 -4.22 -1.46
C LEU A 62 3.06 -5.41 -0.80
N ILE A 63 2.35 -6.52 -0.64
CA ILE A 63 2.93 -7.82 -0.30
C ILE A 63 3.02 -8.62 -1.59
N LEU A 64 4.22 -9.01 -1.99
CA LEU A 64 4.50 -9.77 -3.20
C LEU A 64 4.83 -11.22 -2.84
N ILE A 65 4.08 -12.18 -3.36
CA ILE A 65 4.40 -13.60 -3.23
C ILE A 65 5.24 -14.02 -4.44
N VAL A 66 6.40 -14.60 -4.17
CA VAL A 66 7.37 -15.02 -5.16
C VAL A 66 7.65 -16.51 -4.97
N SER A 67 7.06 -17.33 -5.84
CA SER A 67 7.30 -18.77 -5.87
C SER A 67 8.28 -19.20 -6.98
N ASN A 68 8.51 -18.32 -7.95
CA ASN A 68 9.41 -18.54 -9.07
C ASN A 68 10.37 -17.33 -9.22
N PRO A 69 11.68 -17.55 -9.45
CA PRO A 69 12.61 -16.47 -9.79
C PRO A 69 12.23 -15.68 -11.05
N GLU A 70 11.50 -16.28 -11.98
CA GLU A 70 10.94 -15.60 -13.14
C GLU A 70 9.58 -14.99 -12.80
N LEU A 71 9.58 -13.68 -12.55
CA LEU A 71 8.35 -12.93 -12.30
C LEU A 71 7.56 -12.73 -13.58
N SER A 72 6.24 -12.89 -13.50
CA SER A 72 5.35 -12.59 -14.62
C SER A 72 5.31 -11.09 -14.92
N SER A 73 5.01 -10.74 -16.17
CA SER A 73 4.84 -9.34 -16.59
C SER A 73 3.80 -8.60 -15.74
N ASP A 74 2.76 -9.29 -15.29
CA ASP A 74 1.72 -8.71 -14.44
C ASP A 74 2.26 -8.33 -13.05
N LEU A 75 3.10 -9.18 -12.44
CA LEU A 75 3.77 -8.86 -11.18
C LEU A 75 4.74 -7.69 -11.34
N LEU A 76 5.49 -7.64 -12.43
CA LEU A 76 6.38 -6.52 -12.74
C LEU A 76 5.61 -5.19 -12.85
N VAL A 77 4.44 -5.20 -13.49
CA VAL A 77 3.57 -4.02 -13.58
C VAL A 77 3.12 -3.55 -12.19
N ARG A 78 2.77 -4.47 -11.29
CA ARG A 78 2.35 -4.14 -9.91
C ARG A 78 3.49 -3.58 -9.07
N ILE A 79 4.68 -4.16 -9.18
CA ILE A 79 5.89 -3.65 -8.53
C ILE A 79 6.19 -2.23 -9.02
N GLY A 80 6.18 -2.02 -10.34
CA GLY A 80 6.39 -0.71 -10.94
C GLY A 80 5.35 0.32 -10.47
N ALA A 81 4.08 -0.07 -10.42
CA ALA A 81 3.00 0.79 -9.94
C ALA A 81 3.16 1.15 -8.44
N ALA A 82 3.56 0.20 -7.60
CA ALA A 82 3.84 0.44 -6.19
C ALA A 82 5.03 1.39 -5.99
N TRP A 83 6.11 1.22 -6.75
CA TRP A 83 7.26 2.11 -6.71
C TRP A 83 6.96 3.52 -7.23
N ALA A 84 6.13 3.64 -8.28
CA ALA A 84 5.70 4.93 -8.80
C ALA A 84 5.01 5.80 -7.73
N VAL A 85 4.37 5.17 -6.74
CA VAL A 85 3.74 5.85 -5.59
C VAL A 85 4.53 5.67 -4.28
N LYS A 86 5.82 5.31 -4.37
CA LYS A 86 6.75 5.08 -3.24
C LYS A 86 6.21 4.20 -2.12
N LYS A 87 5.40 3.21 -2.48
CA LYS A 87 4.83 2.27 -1.53
C LYS A 87 5.89 1.29 -1.03
N PRO A 88 5.89 0.91 0.25
CA PRO A 88 6.63 -0.27 0.68
C PRO A 88 6.21 -1.49 -0.14
N VAL A 89 7.20 -2.21 -0.64
CA VAL A 89 7.04 -3.54 -1.20
C VAL A 89 7.73 -4.52 -0.25
N TYR A 90 7.01 -5.56 0.15
CA TYR A 90 7.53 -6.65 0.96
C TYR A 90 7.41 -7.94 0.16
N GLY A 91 8.51 -8.64 -0.06
CA GLY A 91 8.52 -9.92 -0.77
C GLY A 91 8.44 -11.10 0.19
N LEU A 92 7.56 -12.05 -0.10
CA LEU A 92 7.47 -13.37 0.53
C LEU A 92 7.98 -14.41 -0.46
N LEU A 93 9.15 -14.97 -0.17
CA LEU A 93 9.83 -15.97 -0.99
C LEU A 93 9.48 -17.37 -0.50
N THR A 94 9.00 -18.23 -1.39
CA THR A 94 9.00 -19.68 -1.11
C THR A 94 10.41 -20.24 -1.27
N GLU A 95 10.67 -21.45 -0.75
CA GLU A 95 11.98 -22.10 -0.82
C GLU A 95 12.57 -22.13 -2.25
N THR A 96 11.73 -22.35 -3.26
CA THR A 96 12.14 -22.42 -4.68
C THR A 96 12.57 -21.08 -5.26
N ALA A 97 12.15 -19.95 -4.66
CA ALA A 97 12.47 -18.61 -5.13
C ALA A 97 13.62 -17.94 -4.36
N MET A 98 14.15 -18.59 -3.31
CA MET A 98 15.23 -18.02 -2.52
C MET A 98 16.57 -18.00 -3.28
N ASN A 99 16.73 -18.78 -4.36
CA ASN A 99 17.95 -18.76 -5.16
C ASN A 99 17.70 -19.20 -6.62
N PRO A 100 17.88 -18.34 -7.64
CA PRO A 100 18.35 -16.95 -7.55
C PRO A 100 17.23 -15.95 -7.21
N ILE A 101 17.57 -14.86 -6.52
CA ILE A 101 16.62 -13.75 -6.29
C ILE A 101 16.47 -12.94 -7.58
N PRO A 102 15.23 -12.62 -8.03
CA PRO A 102 15.02 -11.76 -9.19
C PRO A 102 15.66 -10.39 -8.99
N THR A 103 16.40 -9.88 -9.98
CA THR A 103 17.13 -8.60 -9.89
C THR A 103 16.23 -7.40 -9.60
N VAL A 104 14.97 -7.44 -10.06
CA VAL A 104 13.97 -6.40 -9.75
C VAL A 104 13.61 -6.33 -8.27
N LEU A 105 13.92 -7.37 -7.49
CA LEU A 105 13.69 -7.38 -6.04
C LEU A 105 14.91 -6.91 -5.25
N HIS A 106 15.99 -6.50 -5.91
CA HIS A 106 17.12 -5.87 -5.22
C HIS A 106 16.67 -4.57 -4.53
N GLY A 107 16.86 -4.51 -3.21
CA GLY A 107 16.44 -3.37 -2.38
C GLY A 107 15.00 -3.47 -1.88
N VAL A 108 14.26 -4.53 -2.23
CA VAL A 108 12.99 -4.89 -1.59
C VAL A 108 13.29 -5.64 -0.29
N GLU A 109 12.50 -5.42 0.75
CA GLU A 109 12.59 -6.23 1.97
C GLU A 109 12.00 -7.62 1.70
N LEU A 110 12.85 -8.65 1.74
CA LEU A 110 12.49 -10.02 1.41
C LEU A 110 12.46 -10.90 2.66
N TYR A 111 11.41 -11.71 2.77
CA TYR A 111 11.15 -12.61 3.88
C TYR A 111 10.89 -14.02 3.32
N PRO A 112 11.35 -15.07 4.00
CA PRO A 112 10.80 -16.42 3.80
C PRO A 112 9.28 -16.39 3.98
N TYR A 113 8.57 -17.21 3.21
CA TYR A 113 7.10 -17.29 3.25
C TYR A 113 6.56 -17.55 4.66
N GLU A 114 7.27 -18.37 5.43
CA GLU A 114 6.95 -18.75 6.81
C GLU A 114 6.97 -17.55 7.77
N ARG A 115 7.62 -16.44 7.37
CA ARG A 115 7.75 -15.20 8.14
C ARG A 115 6.73 -14.14 7.70
N VAL A 116 5.59 -14.55 7.15
CA VAL A 116 4.46 -13.66 6.82
C VAL A 116 4.04 -12.76 8.00
N GLU A 117 4.12 -13.25 9.23
CA GLU A 117 3.80 -12.45 10.41
C GLU A 117 4.73 -11.25 10.60
N ASP A 118 6.00 -11.38 10.22
CA ASP A 118 6.97 -10.28 10.32
C ASP A 118 6.67 -9.18 9.31
N VAL A 119 6.21 -9.55 8.11
CA VAL A 119 5.72 -8.60 7.11
C VAL A 119 4.52 -7.83 7.64
N VAL A 120 3.56 -8.53 8.26
CA VAL A 120 2.40 -7.89 8.88
C VAL A 120 2.82 -6.91 9.99
N ASN A 121 3.77 -7.29 10.84
CA ASN A 121 4.30 -6.42 11.88
C ASN A 121 5.02 -5.20 11.29
N ALA A 122 5.80 -5.37 10.22
CA ALA A 122 6.47 -4.26 9.54
C ALA A 122 5.46 -3.25 8.96
N ILE A 123 4.38 -3.74 8.34
CA ILE A 123 3.30 -2.90 7.82
C ILE A 123 2.63 -2.11 8.96
N LYS A 124 2.34 -2.77 10.08
CA LYS A 124 1.75 -2.12 11.27
C LYS A 124 2.66 -1.08 11.89
N ALA A 125 3.92 -1.41 12.14
CA ALA A 125 4.90 -0.48 12.72
C ALA A 125 5.03 0.79 11.87
N ARG A 126 4.96 0.65 10.54
CA ARG A 126 4.96 1.80 9.63
C ARG A 126 3.65 2.60 9.70
N SER A 127 2.51 1.94 9.89
CA SER A 127 1.22 2.63 10.10
C SER A 127 1.15 3.37 11.44
N GLU A 128 1.75 2.84 12.50
CA GLU A 128 1.75 3.43 13.85
C GLU A 128 2.53 4.75 13.91
N GLN A 129 3.31 5.06 12.87
CA GLN A 129 3.92 6.39 12.70
C GLN A 129 2.86 7.51 12.62
N TRP A 130 1.62 7.18 12.24
CA TRP A 130 0.49 8.11 12.17
C TRP A 130 -0.52 7.83 13.28
N SER A 131 -0.62 8.74 14.25
CA SER A 131 -1.67 8.66 15.29
C SER A 131 -3.04 9.04 14.73
N GLU A 132 -4.11 8.73 15.48
CA GLU A 132 -5.45 9.22 15.12
C GLU A 132 -5.52 10.75 15.15
N ASP A 133 -4.81 11.39 16.10
CA ASP A 133 -4.69 12.85 16.18
C ASP A 133 -3.99 13.43 14.95
N ASP A 134 -2.93 12.76 14.45
CA ASP A 134 -2.23 13.15 13.23
C ASP A 134 -3.17 13.12 12.02
N ARG A 135 -4.01 12.07 11.91
CA ARG A 135 -4.99 11.94 10.82
C ARG A 135 -6.13 12.95 10.95
N ALA A 136 -6.63 13.19 12.15
CA ALA A 136 -7.65 14.20 12.42
C ALA A 136 -7.13 15.61 12.08
N TYR A 137 -5.87 15.88 12.43
CA TYR A 137 -5.21 17.13 12.06
C TYR A 137 -5.03 17.26 10.54
N LEU A 138 -4.63 16.18 9.84
CA LEU A 138 -4.50 16.19 8.38
C LEU A 138 -5.85 16.51 7.71
N ALA A 139 -6.92 15.86 8.14
CA ALA A 139 -8.27 16.10 7.64
C ALA A 139 -8.70 17.56 7.86
N LYS A 140 -8.44 18.11 9.05
CA LYS A 140 -8.71 19.51 9.36
C LYS A 140 -7.89 20.45 8.50
N ALA A 141 -6.59 20.21 8.33
CA ALA A 141 -5.71 21.06 7.54
C ALA A 141 -6.12 21.10 6.05
N VAL A 142 -6.59 19.97 5.50
CA VAL A 142 -7.18 19.90 4.16
C VAL A 142 -8.47 20.72 4.08
N ALA A 143 -9.37 20.57 5.06
CA ALA A 143 -10.61 21.33 5.12
C ALA A 143 -10.36 22.85 5.23
N ASP A 144 -9.38 23.26 6.03
CA ASP A 144 -8.99 24.66 6.21
C ASP A 144 -8.39 25.29 4.95
N LEU A 145 -7.79 24.49 4.06
CA LEU A 145 -7.33 24.95 2.75
C LEU A 145 -8.48 25.11 1.73
N GLY A 146 -9.66 24.54 2.01
CA GLY A 146 -10.82 24.60 1.12
C GLY A 146 -10.58 23.94 -0.24
N ARG A 147 -9.64 22.99 -0.32
CA ARG A 147 -9.28 22.26 -1.54
C ARG A 147 -9.69 20.80 -1.45
N SER A 148 -10.07 20.21 -2.57
CA SER A 148 -10.30 18.76 -2.62
C SER A 148 -8.96 18.02 -2.57
N VAL A 149 -8.97 16.80 -2.02
CA VAL A 149 -7.77 15.92 -2.03
C VAL A 149 -7.24 15.75 -3.45
N ASP A 150 -8.12 15.56 -4.43
CA ASP A 150 -7.73 15.38 -5.84
C ASP A 150 -7.00 16.63 -6.39
N THR A 151 -7.43 17.84 -5.99
CA THR A 151 -6.75 19.10 -6.34
C THR A 151 -5.38 19.23 -5.67
N LEU A 152 -5.29 18.89 -4.38
CA LEU A 152 -4.04 18.93 -3.62
C LEU A 152 -2.97 17.99 -4.20
N LEU A 153 -3.38 16.81 -4.67
CA LEU A 153 -2.47 15.84 -5.27
C LEU A 153 -1.95 16.29 -6.65
N LEU A 154 -2.67 17.17 -7.34
CA LEU A 154 -2.29 17.70 -8.66
C LEU A 154 -1.48 19.01 -8.57
N GLN A 155 -1.63 19.78 -7.47
CA GLN A 155 -1.02 21.10 -7.31
C GLN A 155 0.13 21.10 -6.29
N SER A 156 1.37 21.09 -6.79
CA SER A 156 2.60 21.10 -5.99
C SER A 156 2.67 22.22 -4.91
N PRO A 157 2.24 23.47 -5.18
CA PRO A 157 2.31 24.53 -4.17
C PRO A 157 1.40 24.29 -2.96
N ASP A 158 0.18 23.81 -3.19
CA ASP A 158 -0.80 23.57 -2.13
C ASP A 158 -0.39 22.36 -1.27
N LEU A 159 0.20 21.34 -1.90
CA LEU A 159 0.76 20.18 -1.22
C LEU A 159 1.95 20.55 -0.32
N GLN A 160 2.84 21.44 -0.80
CA GLN A 160 3.95 21.95 0.01
C GLN A 160 3.49 22.79 1.20
N GLU A 161 2.44 23.61 1.03
CA GLU A 161 1.85 24.37 2.12
C GLU A 161 1.23 23.45 3.17
N LEU A 162 0.50 22.42 2.73
CA LEU A 162 -0.05 21.41 3.62
C LEU A 162 1.06 20.66 4.38
N GLU A 163 2.13 20.26 3.70
CA GLU A 163 3.28 19.59 4.30
C GLU A 163 3.94 20.45 5.38
N LYS A 164 4.12 21.76 5.11
CA LYS A 164 4.68 22.70 6.09
C LYS A 164 3.80 22.84 7.32
N ARG A 165 2.47 22.98 7.14
CA ARG A 165 1.52 23.04 8.26
C ARG A 165 1.55 21.76 9.08
N PHE A 166 1.58 20.62 8.41
CA PHE A 166 1.61 19.31 9.04
C PHE A 166 2.89 19.08 9.86
N LYS A 167 4.07 19.34 9.27
CA LYS A 167 5.36 19.21 9.97
C LYS A 167 5.45 20.10 11.20
N LYS A 168 4.90 21.32 11.13
CA LYS A 168 4.88 22.26 12.26
C LYS A 168 4.05 21.75 13.44
N HIS A 169 2.98 21.01 13.17
CA HIS A 169 2.07 20.49 14.20
C HIS A 169 2.57 19.17 14.79
N VAL A 170 2.87 18.19 13.94
CA VAL A 170 3.13 16.81 14.36
C VAL A 170 4.59 16.60 14.82
N ARG A 171 5.49 17.54 14.52
CA ARG A 171 6.94 17.47 14.85
C ARG A 171 7.62 16.17 14.37
N LYS A 172 7.01 15.44 13.44
CA LYS A 172 7.58 14.26 12.77
C LYS A 172 8.09 14.66 11.38
N SER A 173 9.20 14.05 10.96
CA SER A 173 9.63 14.14 9.57
C SER A 173 8.80 13.16 8.75
N ILE A 174 7.89 13.70 7.94
CA ILE A 174 7.05 12.93 7.03
C ILE A 174 7.39 13.36 5.61
N SER A 175 7.55 12.40 4.71
CA SER A 175 7.79 12.69 3.30
C SER A 175 6.50 13.16 2.61
N THR A 176 6.63 13.98 1.56
CA THR A 176 5.48 14.43 0.75
C THR A 176 4.63 13.25 0.28
N GLU A 177 5.23 12.11 -0.03
CA GLU A 177 4.53 10.93 -0.54
C GLU A 177 3.80 10.16 0.56
N GLN A 178 4.36 10.09 1.78
CA GLN A 178 3.62 9.57 2.93
C GLN A 178 2.39 10.43 3.22
N LEU A 179 2.53 11.76 3.11
CA LEU A 179 1.41 12.69 3.21
C LEU A 179 0.37 12.43 2.12
N MET A 180 0.78 12.29 0.86
CA MET A 180 -0.12 11.96 -0.25
C MET A 180 -0.83 10.61 -0.07
N SER A 181 -0.10 9.60 0.39
CA SER A 181 -0.67 8.28 0.67
C SER A 181 -1.73 8.35 1.77
N GLU A 182 -1.51 9.11 2.84
CA GLU A 182 -2.53 9.29 3.87
C GLU A 182 -3.69 10.19 3.43
N LEU A 183 -3.44 11.19 2.58
CA LEU A 183 -4.51 12.02 1.99
C LEU A 183 -5.50 11.19 1.18
N LEU A 184 -5.02 10.22 0.39
CA LEU A 184 -5.86 9.29 -0.36
C LEU A 184 -6.75 8.41 0.54
N ARG A 185 -6.39 8.29 1.82
CA ARG A 185 -7.02 7.41 2.81
C ARG A 185 -7.92 8.17 3.78
N LEU A 186 -7.97 9.50 3.70
CA LEU A 186 -8.91 10.28 4.49
C LEU A 186 -10.34 9.94 4.10
N PRO A 187 -11.25 9.79 5.08
CA PRO A 187 -12.68 9.70 4.78
C PRO A 187 -13.11 10.98 4.06
N ARG A 188 -13.71 10.82 2.86
CA ARG A 188 -14.28 11.92 2.07
C ARG A 188 -15.63 12.35 2.63
#